data_AF-A0A933VMQ5-F1
#
_entry.id   AF-A0A933VMQ5-F1
#
_cell.length_a   1.000
_cell.length_b   1.000
_cell.length_c   1.000
_cell.angle_alpha   90.00
_cell.angle_beta   90.00
_cell.angle_gamma   90.00
#
_symmetry.space_group_name_H-M   'P 1'
#
loop_
_entity.id
_entity.type
_entity.pdbx_description
1 polymer ?
#
loop_
_entity_poly.entity_id
_entity_poly.type
_entity_poly.pdbx_seq_one_letter_code
_entity_poly.pdbx_strand_id
1 'polypeptide(L)' 'MAIAAAGVAAGTLLAFAGRWAISELAPKFLIEISLTSIVLMALGALAMALVAAALPARYMAHLDPASAFRR' A
#
# COMPACT_ATOMS: atom_id res chain seq x y z
N MET A 1 -0.90 6.16 -7.40
CA MET A 1 -1.43 4.78 -7.53
C MET A 1 -0.34 3.74 -7.76
N ALA A 2 0.63 3.97 -8.67
CA ALA A 2 1.74 3.04 -8.90
C ALA A 2 2.49 2.64 -7.62
N ILE A 3 2.80 3.60 -6.74
CA ILE A 3 3.50 3.35 -5.46
C ILE A 3 2.66 2.46 -4.52
N ALA A 4 1.34 2.70 -4.45
CA ALA A 4 0.44 1.89 -3.63
C ALA A 4 0.36 0.44 -4.13
N ALA A 5 0.26 0.24 -5.45
CA ALA A 5 0.28 -1.08 -6.06
C ALA A 5 1.61 -1.81 -5.82
N ALA A 6 2.74 -1.11 -5.94
CA ALA A 6 4.06 -1.65 -5.64
C ALA A 6 4.18 -2.06 -4.16
N GLY A 7 3.65 -1.23 -3.24
CA GLY A 7 3.61 -1.55 -1.81
C GLY A 7 2.78 -2.79 -1.50
N VAL A 8 1.60 -2.93 -2.12
CA VAL A 8 0.76 -4.14 -1.99
C VAL A 8 1.52 -5.38 -2.50
N ALA A 9 2.12 -5.30 -3.70
CA ALA A 9 2.87 -6.41 -4.26
C ALA A 9 4.06 -6.82 -3.36
N ALA A 10 4.86 -5.85 -2.90
CA ALA A 10 5.99 -6.10 -2.02
C ALA A 10 5.55 -6.69 -0.67
N GLY A 11 4.49 -6.15 -0.06
CA GLY A 11 3.94 -6.65 1.20
C GLY A 11 3.40 -8.08 1.07
N THR A 12 2.71 -8.41 -0.02
CA THR A 12 2.25 -9.76 -0.31
C THR A 12 3.42 -10.73 -0.47
N LEU A 13 4.44 -10.37 -1.25
CA LEU A 13 5.65 -11.21 -1.41
C LEU A 13 6.33 -11.45 -0.06
N LEU A 14 6.46 -10.42 0.76
CA LEU A 14 7.05 -10.53 2.09
C LEU A 14 6.24 -11.46 3.01
N ALA A 15 4.91 -11.40 2.95
CA ALA A 15 4.04 -12.30 3.72
C ALA A 15 4.23 -13.77 3.33
N PHE A 16 4.34 -14.06 2.02
CA PHE A 16 4.62 -15.42 1.55
C PHE A 16 6.02 -15.89 1.94
N ALA A 17 7.03 -15.02 1.85
CA ALA A 17 8.39 -15.34 2.31
C ALA A 17 8.42 -15.62 3.81
N GLY A 18 7.71 -14.83 4.61
CA GLY A 18 7.56 -15.04 6.06
C GLY A 18 6.86 -16.35 6.39
N ARG A 19 5.78 -16.70 5.67
CA ARG A 19 5.10 -18.00 5.81
C ARG A 19 6.06 -19.16 5.56
N TRP A 20 6.85 -19.08 4.49
CA TRP A 20 7.83 -20.11 4.17
C TRP A 20 8.90 -20.23 5.26
N ALA A 21 9.53 -19.11 5.66
CA ALA A 21 10.56 -19.11 6.69
C ALA A 21 10.06 -19.65 8.04
N ILE A 22 8.84 -19.30 8.44
CA ILE A 22 8.24 -19.79 9.70
C ILE A 22 7.91 -21.28 9.60
N SER A 23 7.47 -21.76 8.43
CA SER A 23 7.20 -23.20 8.25
C SER A 23 8.47 -24.06 8.36
N GLU A 24 9.64 -23.52 8.02
CA GLU A 24 10.92 -24.20 8.22
C GLU A 24 11.40 -24.12 9.67
N LEU A 25 11.29 -22.96 10.32
CA LEU A 25 11.81 -22.73 11.68
C LEU A 25 10.90 -23.31 12.78
N ALA A 26 9.60 -23.36 12.55
CA ALA A 26 8.61 -23.77 13.54
C ALA A 26 7.41 -24.48 12.87
N PRO A 27 7.61 -25.73 12.40
CA PRO A 27 6.64 -26.46 11.57
C PRO A 27 5.30 -26.76 12.27
N LYS A 28 5.22 -26.55 13.60
CA LYS A 28 3.97 -26.67 14.36
C LYS A 28 2.96 -25.54 14.08
N PHE A 29 3.39 -24.43 13.48
CA PHE A 29 2.52 -23.30 13.19
C PHE A 29 2.09 -23.31 11.72
N LEU A 30 0.78 -23.39 11.51
CA LEU A 30 0.18 -23.17 10.19
C LEU A 30 -0.08 -21.68 10.01
N ILE A 31 0.60 -21.06 9.05
CA ILE A 31 0.27 -19.70 8.62
C ILE A 31 -0.63 -19.79 7.39
N GLU A 32 -1.88 -19.40 7.58
CA GLU A 32 -2.88 -19.29 6.52
C GLU A 32 -2.90 -17.86 5.96
N ILE A 33 -2.70 -17.74 4.65
CA ILE A 33 -2.86 -16.48 3.92
C ILE A 33 -4.08 -16.66 3.02
N SER A 34 -5.21 -16.07 3.41
CA SER A 34 -6.44 -16.15 2.65
C SER A 34 -6.50 -15.07 1.56
N LEU A 35 -7.19 -15.38 0.45
CA LEU A 35 -7.42 -14.42 -0.62
C LEU A 35 -8.20 -13.19 -0.11
N THR A 36 -9.15 -13.41 0.79
CA THR A 36 -9.95 -12.34 1.42
C THR A 36 -9.07 -11.33 2.13
N SER A 37 -8.08 -11.79 2.92
CA SER A 37 -7.15 -10.90 3.63
C SER A 37 -6.30 -10.08 2.65
N ILE A 38 -5.85 -10.68 1.55
CA ILE A 38 -5.08 -9.97 0.50
C ILE A 38 -5.95 -8.87 -0.13
N VAL A 39 -7.20 -9.17 -0.47
CA VAL A 39 -8.13 -8.20 -1.08
C VAL A 39 -8.41 -7.05 -0.11
N LEU A 40 -8.69 -7.35 1.17
CA LEU A 40 -8.93 -6.32 2.18
C LEU A 40 -7.71 -5.43 2.39
N MET A 41 -6.51 -6.02 2.41
CA MET A 41 -5.25 -5.27 2.48
C MET A 41 -5.09 -4.34 1.27
N ALA A 42 -5.36 -4.83 0.05
CA ALA A 42 -5.27 -4.03 -1.17
C ALA A 42 -6.27 -2.88 -1.18
N LEU A 43 -7.51 -3.11 -0.74
CA LEU A 43 -8.53 -2.07 -0.61
C LEU A 43 -8.14 -1.02 0.45
N GLY A 44 -7.61 -1.46 1.58
CA GLY A 44 -7.08 -0.56 2.62
C GLY A 44 -5.94 0.32 2.12
N ALA A 45 -4.97 -0.28 1.40
CA ALA A 45 -3.87 0.46 0.80
C ALA A 45 -4.35 1.48 -0.25
N LEU A 46 -5.34 1.11 -1.07
CA LEU A 46 -5.95 2.02 -2.04
C LEU A 46 -6.66 3.19 -1.35
N ALA A 47 -7.46 2.92 -0.32
CA ALA A 47 -8.16 3.95 0.43
C ALA A 47 -7.17 4.93 1.07
N MET A 48 -6.11 4.43 1.70
CA MET A 48 -5.05 5.26 2.28
C MET A 48 -4.33 6.10 1.20
N ALA A 49 -4.02 5.51 0.05
CA ALA A 49 -3.39 6.24 -1.05
C ALA A 49 -4.30 7.36 -1.60
N LEU A 50 -5.60 7.12 -1.68
CA LEU A 50 -6.58 8.13 -2.10
C LEU A 50 -6.67 9.28 -1.10
N VAL A 51 -6.75 8.98 0.20
CA VAL A 51 -6.77 9.99 1.26
C VAL A 51 -5.49 10.82 1.25
N ALA A 52 -4.33 10.16 1.16
CA ALA A 52 -3.03 10.82 1.10
C ALA A 52 -2.86 11.70 -0.14
N ALA A 53 -3.44 11.32 -1.29
CA ALA A 53 -3.38 12.11 -2.51
C ALA A 53 -4.41 13.27 -2.53
N ALA A 54 -5.58 13.08 -1.92
CA ALA A 54 -6.66 14.07 -1.94
C ALA A 54 -6.29 15.37 -1.23
N LEU A 55 -5.57 15.29 -0.11
CA LEU A 55 -5.17 16.46 0.66
C LEU A 55 -4.26 17.43 -0.13
N PRO A 56 -3.09 17.02 -0.66
CA PRO A 56 -2.24 17.90 -1.45
C PRO A 56 -2.88 18.30 -2.78
N ALA A 57 -3.68 17.42 -3.42
CA ALA A 57 -4.39 17.76 -4.65
C ALA A 57 -5.36 18.94 -4.45
N ARG A 58 -6.04 19.00 -3.30
CA ARG A 58 -6.90 20.12 -2.93
C ARG A 58 -6.11 21.42 -2.78
N TYR A 59 -4.96 21.39 -2.10
CA TYR A 59 -4.14 22.58 -1.93
C TYR A 59 -3.56 23.08 -3.26
N MET A 60 -3.13 22.17 -4.13
CA MET A 60 -2.62 22.50 -5.47
C MET A 60 -3.68 23.11 -6.38
N ALA A 61 -4.93 22.65 -6.31
CA ALA A 61 -6.02 23.19 -7.11
C ALA A 61 -6.36 24.67 -6.81
N HIS A 62 -5.98 25.18 -5.63
CA HIS A 62 -6.23 26.57 -5.23
C HIS A 62 -5.01 27.49 -5.43
N LEU A 63 -3.89 26.96 -5.94
CA LEU A 63 -2.71 27.79 -6.24
C LEU A 63 -2.96 28.59 -7.52
N ASP A 64 -2.77 29.92 -7.43
CA ASP A 64 -2.70 30.77 -8.61
C ASP A 64 -1.45 30.38 -9.42
N PRO A 65 -1.59 29.92 -10.68
CA PRO A 65 -0.46 29.50 -11.49
C PRO A 65 0.58 30.62 -11.66
N ALA A 66 0.17 31.90 -11.64
CA ALA A 66 1.11 33.03 -11.74
C ALA A 66 2.02 33.19 -10.52
N SER A 67 1.63 32.66 -9.36
CA SER A 67 2.43 32.68 -8.13
C SER A 67 3.49 31.58 -8.10
N ALA A 68 3.27 30.46 -8.80
CA ALA A 68 4.20 29.33 -8.84
C ALA A 68 5.47 29.59 -9.69
N PHE A 69 5.37 30.44 -10.71
CA PHE A 69 6.47 30.75 -11.64
C PHE A 69 7.24 32.05 -11.33
N ARG A 70 6.90 32.76 -10.24
CA ARG A 70 7.55 34.02 -9.84
C ARG A 70 8.76 33.87 -8.92
N ARG A 71 9.26 32.64 -8.72
CA ARG A 71 10.45 32.36 -7.91
C ARG A 71 11.65 32.02 -8.75
#